data_AF-A0A1L4D2P2-F1
#
_entry.id   AF-A0A1L4D2P2-F1
#
_cell.length_a   1.000
_cell.length_b   1.000
_cell.length_c   1.000
_cell.angle_alpha   90.00
_cell.angle_beta   90.00
_cell.angle_gamma   90.00
#
_symmetry.space_group_name_H-M   'P 1'
#
loop_
_entity.id
_entity.type
_entity.pdbx_description
1 polymer ?
#
loop_
_entity_poly.entity_id
_entity_poly.type
_entity_poly.pdbx_seq_one_letter_code
_entity_poly.pdbx_strand_id
1 'polypeptide(L)'
;MKVKKIILYIFTVFLFLLLIFYFGKKDKFSEKDENNIAKNNLKENNDSNKISTEKGDIISKKNSIKENNLNKKNEIDVFGNYLNYDENKYVKTTYKSQKDFFNLLKKNSLTKLSNNSKFYFVDNVTVIKLNNIKNKNKEYLWQDNDNVYKSSSNSYRNLNYDKKLLVINKNNDTIFYSNGSYIIKYKNQIGDIQYFQNAYHVKIIKNFPDDKMMFLRAKKNSNLLEILKNLKLNSSLVSVELDLDIPSEKEI
;
A
#
# COMPACT_ATOMS: atom_id res chain seq x y z
N MET A 1 30.55 -54.12 -15.60
CA MET A 1 30.23 -52.96 -14.73
C MET A 1 29.47 -51.81 -15.42
N LYS A 2 29.55 -51.61 -16.74
CA LYS A 2 28.93 -50.44 -17.41
C LYS A 2 27.40 -50.50 -17.49
N VAL A 3 26.81 -51.67 -17.70
CA VAL A 3 25.34 -51.85 -17.85
C VAL A 3 24.57 -51.49 -16.57
N LYS A 4 25.08 -51.85 -15.38
CA LYS A 4 24.44 -51.50 -14.10
C LYS A 4 24.35 -49.99 -13.86
N LYS A 5 25.35 -49.21 -14.32
CA LYS A 5 25.35 -47.74 -14.20
C LYS A 5 24.34 -47.08 -15.15
N ILE A 6 24.17 -47.65 -16.35
CA ILE A 6 23.19 -47.16 -17.33
C ILE A 6 21.76 -47.38 -16.82
N ILE A 7 21.47 -48.57 -16.27
CA ILE A 7 20.15 -48.88 -15.69
C ILE A 7 19.83 -47.93 -14.52
N LEU A 8 20.80 -47.67 -13.64
CA LEU A 8 20.62 -46.75 -12.53
C LEU A 8 20.30 -45.33 -13.00
N TYR A 9 20.97 -44.86 -14.05
CA TYR A 9 20.76 -43.51 -14.61
C TYR A 9 19.37 -43.35 -15.24
N ILE A 10 18.90 -44.38 -15.97
CA ILE A 10 17.55 -44.38 -16.54
C ILE A 10 16.50 -44.33 -15.42
N PHE A 11 16.74 -45.06 -14.33
CA PHE A 11 15.82 -45.08 -13.19
C PHE A 11 15.75 -43.73 -12.47
N THR A 12 16.88 -43.03 -12.29
CA THR A 12 16.87 -41.69 -11.68
C THR A 12 16.17 -40.64 -12.56
N VAL A 13 16.37 -40.69 -13.88
CA VAL A 13 15.68 -39.78 -14.81
C VAL A 13 14.17 -40.03 -14.80
N PHE A 14 13.76 -41.30 -14.77
CA PHE A 14 12.34 -41.67 -14.70
C PHE A 14 11.69 -41.20 -13.39
N LEU A 15 12.36 -41.35 -12.25
CA LEU A 15 11.88 -40.88 -10.95
C LEU A 15 11.72 -39.34 -10.93
N PHE A 16 12.64 -38.62 -11.57
CA PHE A 16 12.59 -37.16 -11.67
C PHE A 16 11.39 -36.68 -12.52
N LEU A 17 11.09 -37.36 -13.63
CA LEU A 17 9.92 -37.06 -14.45
C LEU A 17 8.60 -37.31 -13.72
N LEU A 18 8.53 -38.38 -12.91
CA LEU A 18 7.36 -38.67 -12.07
C LEU A 18 7.12 -37.56 -11.03
N LEU A 19 8.17 -37.01 -10.42
CA LEU A 19 8.06 -35.89 -9.48
C LEU A 19 7.52 -34.63 -10.16
N ILE A 20 8.02 -34.28 -11.34
CA ILE A 20 7.51 -33.14 -12.11
C ILE A 20 6.03 -33.33 -12.45
N PHE A 21 5.62 -34.53 -12.85
CA PHE A 21 4.22 -34.82 -13.18
C PHE A 21 3.30 -34.79 -11.95
N TYR A 22 3.79 -35.28 -10.80
CA TYR A 22 3.02 -35.30 -9.56
C TYR A 22 2.83 -33.90 -8.97
N PHE A 23 3.88 -33.07 -9.01
CA PHE A 23 3.80 -31.69 -8.52
C PHE A 23 3.19 -30.71 -9.54
N GLY A 24 3.25 -31.01 -10.83
CA GLY A 24 2.68 -30.17 -11.90
C GLY A 24 1.15 -30.18 -12.00
N LYS A 25 0.45 -30.99 -11.20
CA LYS A 25 -1.01 -31.17 -11.31
C LYS A 25 -1.84 -30.35 -10.31
N LYS A 26 -1.23 -29.52 -9.45
CA LYS A 26 -1.95 -28.58 -8.59
C LYS A 26 -1.90 -27.18 -9.21
N ASP A 27 -2.95 -26.86 -9.97
CA ASP A 27 -3.72 -25.61 -9.87
C ASP A 27 -4.55 -25.40 -11.15
N LYS A 28 -5.72 -26.06 -11.21
CA LYS A 28 -6.86 -25.55 -11.94
C LYS A 28 -7.85 -25.00 -10.92
N PHE A 29 -7.59 -23.79 -10.44
CA PHE A 29 -8.60 -23.04 -9.69
C PHE A 29 -9.47 -22.26 -10.68
N SER A 30 -10.77 -22.47 -10.52
CA SER A 30 -11.87 -22.03 -11.36
C SER A 30 -11.88 -20.52 -11.63
N GLU A 31 -11.65 -20.14 -12.88
CA GLU A 31 -11.88 -18.80 -13.43
C GLU A 31 -13.32 -18.74 -13.95
N LYS A 32 -14.27 -18.65 -13.03
CA LYS A 32 -15.66 -18.27 -13.29
C LYS A 32 -16.07 -17.41 -12.09
N ASP A 33 -16.02 -16.08 -12.27
CA ASP A 33 -16.94 -15.11 -11.62
C ASP A 33 -16.53 -13.62 -11.79
N GLU A 34 -15.42 -13.25 -12.43
CA GLU A 34 -14.99 -11.83 -12.48
C GLU A 34 -15.44 -11.01 -13.72
N ASN A 35 -16.26 -11.55 -14.62
CA ASN A 35 -16.68 -10.84 -15.86
C ASN A 35 -17.83 -9.84 -15.71
N ASN A 36 -18.35 -9.56 -14.51
CA ASN A 36 -19.54 -8.70 -14.34
C ASN A 36 -19.28 -7.27 -13.82
N ILE A 37 -18.03 -6.86 -13.60
CA ILE A 37 -17.74 -5.53 -13.01
C ILE A 37 -17.27 -4.51 -14.07
N ALA A 38 -16.90 -4.94 -15.29
CA ALA A 38 -16.28 -4.06 -16.28
C ALA A 38 -17.22 -3.38 -17.30
N LYS A 39 -18.55 -3.40 -17.12
CA LYS A 39 -19.50 -2.88 -18.14
C LYS A 39 -20.41 -1.70 -17.77
N ASN A 40 -20.31 -1.11 -16.58
CA ASN A 40 -21.32 -0.11 -16.15
C ASN A 40 -20.85 1.36 -15.99
N ASN A 41 -19.64 1.76 -16.39
CA ASN A 41 -19.19 3.17 -16.27
C ASN A 41 -18.79 3.82 -17.60
N LEU A 42 -19.60 3.62 -18.65
CA LEU A 42 -19.53 4.40 -19.87
C LEU A 42 -20.95 4.78 -20.29
N LYS A 43 -21.47 5.85 -19.68
CA LYS A 43 -22.58 6.65 -20.23
C LYS A 43 -22.60 8.03 -19.58
N GLU A 44 -22.46 9.02 -20.46
CA GLU A 44 -23.00 10.39 -20.41
C GLU A 44 -22.54 11.33 -19.29
N ASN A 45 -21.75 12.34 -19.68
CA ASN A 45 -22.29 13.71 -19.80
C ASN A 45 -21.34 14.58 -20.64
N ASN A 46 -21.72 14.76 -21.91
CA ASN A 46 -21.38 15.96 -22.67
C ASN A 46 -22.38 17.02 -22.26
N ASP A 47 -21.92 18.13 -21.68
CA ASP A 47 -22.60 19.40 -21.89
C ASP A 47 -21.58 20.55 -21.87
N SER A 48 -21.56 21.22 -23.01
CA SER A 48 -20.85 22.45 -23.34
C SER A 48 -21.42 23.65 -22.61
N ASN A 49 -20.53 24.54 -22.13
CA ASN A 49 -20.64 26.01 -22.06
C ASN A 49 -19.69 26.50 -20.94
N LYS A 50 -18.94 27.60 -21.02
CA LYS A 50 -18.78 28.68 -22.01
C LYS A 50 -17.47 29.39 -21.64
N ILE A 51 -16.72 29.80 -22.65
CA ILE A 51 -15.51 30.60 -22.54
C ILE A 51 -15.86 32.01 -22.04
N SER A 52 -15.12 32.50 -21.04
CA SER A 52 -14.88 33.94 -20.86
C SER A 52 -13.42 34.15 -20.49
N THR A 53 -12.68 34.65 -21.48
CA THR A 53 -11.36 35.26 -21.38
C THR A 53 -11.36 36.47 -20.47
N GLU A 54 -10.40 36.53 -19.55
CA GLU A 54 -9.81 37.81 -19.14
C GLU A 54 -8.30 37.63 -18.86
N LYS A 55 -7.51 38.41 -19.59
CA LYS A 55 -6.05 38.54 -19.47
C LYS A 55 -5.75 39.48 -18.31
N GLY A 56 -4.65 39.24 -17.58
CA GLY A 56 -4.11 40.24 -16.66
C GLY A 56 -2.96 39.74 -15.79
N ASP A 57 -1.76 39.91 -16.32
CA ASP A 57 -0.51 40.25 -15.64
C ASP A 57 0.19 39.31 -14.64
N ILE A 58 1.34 38.86 -15.14
CA ILE A 58 2.52 38.39 -14.43
C ILE A 58 3.07 39.54 -13.57
N ILE A 59 3.11 39.38 -12.24
CA ILE A 59 4.07 40.09 -11.39
C ILE A 59 4.75 39.11 -10.45
N SER A 60 6.04 38.97 -10.69
CA SER A 60 7.04 38.37 -9.82
C SER A 60 7.15 39.13 -8.50
N LYS A 61 7.02 38.43 -7.37
CA LYS A 61 7.58 38.90 -6.09
C LYS A 61 8.21 37.76 -5.31
N LYS A 62 9.51 37.63 -5.56
CA LYS A 62 10.53 37.09 -4.69
C LYS A 62 10.48 37.87 -3.36
N ASN A 63 10.29 37.20 -2.23
CA ASN A 63 10.68 37.65 -0.88
C ASN A 63 10.64 36.39 0.01
N SER A 64 11.80 35.76 0.17
CA SER A 64 12.67 35.91 1.35
C SER A 64 12.11 35.14 2.55
N ILE A 65 12.68 33.93 2.69
CA ILE A 65 12.75 33.13 3.90
C ILE A 65 13.04 34.05 5.09
N LYS A 66 12.09 34.15 6.02
CA LYS A 66 12.37 34.54 7.40
C LYS A 66 12.12 33.33 8.27
N GLU A 67 13.22 32.72 8.68
CA GLU A 67 13.29 31.88 9.87
C GLU A 67 12.76 32.69 11.06
N ASN A 68 11.64 32.26 11.63
CA ASN A 68 11.27 32.64 12.98
C ASN A 68 11.16 31.37 13.80
N ASN A 69 12.16 31.18 14.65
CA ASN A 69 12.12 30.35 15.84
C ASN A 69 10.87 30.70 16.66
N LEU A 70 9.87 29.82 16.66
CA LEU A 70 8.83 29.80 17.67
C LEU A 70 8.98 28.51 18.47
N ASN A 71 9.57 28.71 19.64
CA ASN A 71 9.65 27.78 20.75
C ASN A 71 8.31 27.07 21.01
N LYS A 72 8.38 25.73 21.07
CA LYS A 72 8.13 24.97 22.30
C LYS A 72 6.95 25.47 23.17
N LYS A 73 5.72 25.22 22.72
CA LYS A 73 4.52 24.91 23.54
C LYS A 73 3.33 24.86 22.59
N ASN A 74 2.90 23.66 22.26
CA ASN A 74 1.53 23.31 21.88
C ASN A 74 1.48 21.77 21.79
N GLU A 75 1.71 21.12 22.94
CA GLU A 75 0.98 19.88 23.21
C GLU A 75 -0.47 20.30 23.36
N ILE A 76 -1.20 20.35 22.23
CA ILE A 76 -2.65 20.34 22.30
C ILE A 76 -2.99 18.93 22.75
N ASP A 77 -3.21 18.81 24.04
CA ASP A 77 -3.86 17.67 24.66
C ASP A 77 -5.29 17.62 24.10
N VAL A 78 -5.50 16.87 23.01
CA VAL A 78 -6.80 16.75 22.28
C VAL A 78 -7.89 16.08 23.15
N PHE A 79 -7.62 15.81 24.43
CA PHE A 79 -8.58 15.24 25.37
C PHE A 79 -8.84 16.09 26.63
N GLY A 80 -8.40 17.35 26.65
CA GLY A 80 -8.56 18.21 27.83
C GLY A 80 -9.94 18.85 28.02
N ASN A 81 -10.81 18.95 27.01
CA ASN A 81 -12.10 19.65 27.12
C ASN A 81 -13.16 19.04 26.20
N TYR A 82 -13.88 18.00 26.65
CA TYR A 82 -15.08 17.50 25.96
C TYR A 82 -16.35 17.92 26.70
N LEU A 83 -16.79 19.16 26.46
CA LEU A 83 -18.18 19.57 26.62
C LEU A 83 -18.90 19.42 25.27
N ASN A 84 -19.15 18.17 24.86
CA ASN A 84 -20.20 17.70 23.94
C ASN A 84 -19.84 16.29 23.46
N TYR A 85 -20.22 15.30 24.25
CA TYR A 85 -20.03 13.89 23.97
C TYR A 85 -21.15 13.42 23.02
N ASP A 86 -20.88 13.36 21.72
CA ASP A 86 -21.75 12.64 20.78
C ASP A 86 -21.38 11.15 20.84
N GLU A 87 -22.16 10.39 21.61
CA GLU A 87 -22.04 8.94 21.75
C GLU A 87 -22.02 8.21 20.41
N ASN A 88 -22.59 8.80 19.35
CA ASN A 88 -22.62 8.17 18.04
C ASN A 88 -21.32 8.31 17.25
N LYS A 89 -20.40 9.21 17.65
CA LYS A 89 -19.17 9.51 16.90
C LYS A 89 -17.96 8.68 17.35
N TYR A 90 -17.95 8.19 18.58
CA TYR A 90 -16.76 7.59 19.19
C TYR A 90 -16.93 6.08 19.44
N VAL A 91 -15.89 5.31 19.17
CA VAL A 91 -15.84 3.87 19.51
C VAL A 91 -15.10 3.64 20.82
N LYS A 92 -15.34 2.50 21.46
CA LYS A 92 -14.55 2.08 22.62
C LYS A 92 -13.10 1.82 22.18
N THR A 93 -12.13 2.50 22.81
CA THR A 93 -10.69 2.31 22.53
C THR A 93 -9.93 1.72 23.73
N THR A 94 -8.90 0.91 23.42
CA THR A 94 -7.93 0.39 24.39
C THR A 94 -6.96 1.49 24.83
N TYR A 95 -6.42 2.27 23.89
CA TYR A 95 -5.53 3.39 24.20
C TYR A 95 -6.33 4.67 24.37
N LYS A 96 -6.13 5.34 25.52
CA LYS A 96 -6.84 6.57 25.88
C LYS A 96 -6.13 7.85 25.45
N SER A 97 -4.80 7.79 25.29
CA SER A 97 -4.01 8.92 24.80
C SER A 97 -3.43 8.63 23.42
N GLN A 98 -3.28 9.68 22.61
CA GLN A 98 -2.57 9.62 21.34
C GLN A 98 -1.13 9.13 21.54
N LYS A 99 -0.46 9.63 22.59
CA LYS A 99 0.92 9.26 22.94
C LYS A 99 1.09 7.75 23.14
N ASP A 100 0.19 7.11 23.90
CA ASP A 100 0.28 5.67 24.16
C ASP A 100 0.01 4.85 22.89
N PHE A 101 -0.91 5.30 22.05
CA PHE A 101 -1.13 4.68 20.75
C PHE A 101 0.10 4.80 19.85
N PHE A 102 0.75 5.96 19.79
CA PHE A 102 1.99 6.13 19.03
C PHE A 102 3.15 5.30 19.58
N ASN A 103 3.24 5.11 20.89
CA ASN A 103 4.19 4.19 21.51
C ASN A 103 3.97 2.75 21.04
N LEU A 104 2.72 2.30 20.93
CA LEU A 104 2.39 1.00 20.32
C LEU A 104 2.87 0.94 18.86
N LEU A 105 2.56 1.95 18.04
CA LEU A 105 2.98 1.95 16.63
C LEU A 105 4.50 1.89 16.49
N LYS A 106 5.24 2.64 17.32
CA LYS A 106 6.71 2.63 17.36
C LYS A 106 7.27 1.26 17.75
N LYS A 107 6.64 0.58 18.71
CA LYS A 107 6.99 -0.78 19.13
C LYS A 107 6.77 -1.81 18.02
N ASN A 108 5.66 -1.66 17.27
CA ASN A 108 5.30 -2.56 16.17
C ASN A 108 5.95 -2.19 14.83
N SER A 109 6.89 -1.24 14.80
CA SER A 109 7.52 -0.77 13.57
C SER A 109 9.02 -0.99 13.54
N LEU A 110 9.42 -2.26 13.46
CA LEU A 110 10.83 -2.65 13.50
C LEU A 110 11.52 -2.56 12.13
N THR A 111 10.76 -2.59 11.04
CA THR A 111 11.32 -2.67 9.68
C THR A 111 11.18 -1.35 8.94
N LYS A 112 12.30 -0.82 8.45
CA LYS A 112 12.36 0.36 7.58
C LYS A 112 11.90 0.03 6.17
N LEU A 113 11.26 0.98 5.50
CA LEU A 113 10.93 0.88 4.07
C LEU A 113 12.20 0.83 3.19
N SER A 114 13.24 1.56 3.58
CA SER A 114 14.57 1.54 2.98
C SER A 114 15.64 2.02 3.97
N ASN A 115 16.92 1.71 3.70
CA ASN A 115 18.04 1.98 4.60
C ASN A 115 18.15 3.44 5.09
N ASN A 116 17.77 4.40 4.23
CA ASN A 116 17.84 5.83 4.52
C ASN A 116 16.46 6.48 4.75
N SER A 117 15.39 5.68 4.84
CA SER A 117 14.05 6.22 5.08
C SER A 117 13.78 6.44 6.57
N LYS A 118 13.04 7.52 6.86
CA LYS A 118 12.38 7.76 8.14
C LYS A 118 11.09 6.95 8.34
N PHE A 119 10.71 6.18 7.32
CA PHE A 119 9.45 5.45 7.21
C PHE A 119 9.62 3.99 7.62
N TYR A 120 8.75 3.53 8.51
CA TYR A 120 8.77 2.17 9.02
C TYR A 120 7.38 1.55 8.85
N PHE A 121 7.34 0.29 8.39
CA PHE A 121 6.09 -0.47 8.39
C PHE A 121 5.63 -0.70 9.82
N VAL A 122 4.35 -0.52 10.08
CA VAL A 122 3.72 -0.93 11.33
C VAL A 122 3.02 -2.26 11.09
N ASP A 123 3.51 -3.31 11.73
CA ASP A 123 2.91 -4.63 11.62
C ASP A 123 1.72 -4.77 12.57
N ASN A 124 0.78 -5.64 12.18
CA ASN A 124 -0.35 -6.07 12.98
C ASN A 124 -1.36 -4.97 13.35
N VAL A 125 -1.32 -3.83 12.68
CA VAL A 125 -2.28 -2.74 12.82
C VAL A 125 -2.84 -2.41 11.44
N THR A 126 -4.15 -2.20 11.37
CA THR A 126 -4.80 -1.68 10.17
C THR A 126 -5.77 -0.56 10.55
N VAL A 127 -6.13 0.22 9.54
CA VAL A 127 -7.02 1.37 9.67
C VAL A 127 -8.31 1.13 8.90
N ILE A 128 -9.42 1.61 9.45
CA ILE A 128 -10.75 1.61 8.83
C ILE A 128 -11.28 3.03 8.92
N LYS A 129 -11.90 3.55 7.86
CA LYS A 129 -12.63 4.81 7.95
C LYS A 129 -13.76 4.69 8.97
N LEU A 130 -13.94 5.71 9.80
CA LEU A 130 -14.93 5.72 10.88
C LEU A 130 -16.35 5.40 10.38
N ASN A 131 -16.73 5.95 9.22
CA ASN A 131 -18.02 5.71 8.58
C ASN A 131 -18.21 4.27 8.04
N ASN A 132 -17.15 3.47 7.95
CA ASN A 132 -17.20 2.09 7.47
C ASN A 132 -17.26 1.06 8.63
N ILE A 133 -17.38 1.53 9.88
CA ILE A 133 -17.44 0.64 11.04
C ILE A 133 -18.83 0.04 11.18
N LYS A 134 -18.89 -1.30 11.08
CA LYS A 134 -20.13 -2.08 11.25
C LYS A 134 -20.52 -2.33 12.70
N ASN A 135 -19.55 -2.41 13.61
CA ASN A 135 -19.79 -2.74 15.02
C ASN A 135 -19.05 -1.75 15.93
N LYS A 136 -19.77 -0.74 16.42
CA LYS A 136 -19.24 0.30 17.32
C LYS A 136 -18.99 -0.20 18.74
N ASN A 137 -19.60 -1.32 19.14
CA ASN A 137 -19.46 -1.91 20.48
C ASN A 137 -18.16 -2.71 20.63
N LYS A 138 -17.47 -2.99 19.52
CA LYS A 138 -16.16 -3.63 19.55
C LYS A 138 -15.12 -2.66 20.12
N GLU A 139 -14.18 -3.20 20.90
CA GLU A 139 -13.02 -2.43 21.33
C GLU A 139 -11.96 -2.33 20.21
N TYR A 140 -11.53 -1.11 19.95
CA TYR A 140 -10.53 -0.74 18.95
C TYR A 140 -9.24 -0.28 19.63
N LEU A 141 -8.14 -0.20 18.90
CA LEU A 141 -6.89 0.30 19.49
C LEU A 141 -7.00 1.79 19.80
N TRP A 142 -7.39 2.57 18.80
CA TRP A 142 -7.49 4.01 18.89
C TRP A 142 -8.39 4.56 17.77
N GLN A 143 -8.76 5.84 17.85
CA GLN A 143 -9.58 6.56 16.89
C GLN A 143 -9.04 7.98 16.73
N ASP A 144 -9.00 8.46 15.49
CA ASP A 144 -8.85 9.89 15.16
C ASP A 144 -10.17 10.45 14.59
N ASN A 145 -10.14 11.63 13.96
CA ASN A 145 -11.33 12.28 13.43
C ASN A 145 -12.05 11.48 12.33
N ASP A 146 -11.30 10.75 11.50
CA ASP A 146 -11.81 10.10 10.28
C ASP A 146 -11.61 8.59 10.27
N ASN A 147 -10.79 8.06 11.17
CA ASN A 147 -10.30 6.70 11.14
C ASN A 147 -10.34 6.03 12.51
N VAL A 148 -10.44 4.71 12.45
CA VAL A 148 -10.32 3.82 13.60
C VAL A 148 -9.29 2.75 13.32
N TYR A 149 -8.44 2.52 14.31
CA TYR A 149 -7.31 1.62 14.28
C TYR A 149 -7.63 0.33 15.01
N LYS A 150 -7.29 -0.81 14.41
CA LYS A 150 -7.51 -2.13 15.03
C LYS A 150 -6.33 -3.07 14.84
N SER A 151 -6.21 -4.02 15.76
CA SER A 151 -5.33 -5.17 15.60
C SER A 151 -5.70 -5.97 14.35
N SER A 152 -4.70 -6.45 13.64
CA SER A 152 -4.84 -7.26 12.43
C SER A 152 -3.66 -8.20 12.25
N SER A 153 -3.74 -9.11 11.29
CA SER A 153 -2.60 -9.90 10.81
C SER A 153 -1.93 -9.28 9.57
N ASN A 154 -2.29 -8.05 9.20
CA ASN A 154 -1.72 -7.37 8.05
C ASN A 154 -0.31 -6.91 8.39
N SER A 155 0.65 -7.22 7.53
CA SER A 155 2.05 -6.85 7.70
C SER A 155 2.70 -6.64 6.34
N TYR A 156 3.90 -6.06 6.31
CA TYR A 156 4.63 -5.93 5.05
C TYR A 156 5.06 -7.29 4.48
N ARG A 157 5.18 -8.35 5.30
CA ARG A 157 5.55 -9.70 4.88
C ARG A 157 4.37 -10.52 4.37
N ASN A 158 3.17 -10.21 4.86
CA ASN A 158 1.94 -10.92 4.54
C ASN A 158 0.84 -9.91 4.25
N LEU A 159 1.00 -9.16 3.15
CA LEU A 159 0.08 -8.09 2.84
C LEU A 159 -1.29 -8.65 2.46
N ASN A 160 -2.33 -8.10 3.08
CA ASN A 160 -3.68 -8.13 2.56
C ASN A 160 -4.02 -6.74 1.98
N TYR A 161 -4.00 -6.60 0.66
CA TYR A 161 -4.25 -5.32 -0.01
C TYR A 161 -5.67 -4.78 0.18
N ASP A 162 -6.62 -5.61 0.64
CA ASP A 162 -7.98 -5.18 1.03
C ASP A 162 -7.97 -4.34 2.32
N LYS A 163 -6.82 -4.32 3.02
CA LYS A 163 -6.59 -3.60 4.27
C LYS A 163 -5.42 -2.64 4.08
N LYS A 164 -5.60 -1.40 4.54
CA LYS A 164 -4.52 -0.43 4.60
C LYS A 164 -3.45 -0.91 5.59
N LEU A 165 -2.22 -1.08 5.10
CA LEU A 165 -1.03 -1.28 5.93
C LEU A 165 -0.53 0.07 6.39
N LEU A 166 -0.19 0.19 7.67
CA LEU A 166 0.31 1.44 8.23
C LEU A 166 1.81 1.56 8.00
N VAL A 167 2.24 2.79 7.72
CA VAL A 167 3.64 3.21 7.71
C VAL A 167 3.75 4.43 8.60
N ILE A 168 4.72 4.45 9.52
CA ILE A 168 4.95 5.58 10.42
C ILE A 168 6.26 6.28 10.07
N ASN A 169 6.24 7.60 10.06
CA ASN A 169 7.45 8.40 10.15
C ASN A 169 7.79 8.60 11.64
N LYS A 170 8.84 7.92 12.12
CA LYS A 170 9.19 7.96 13.55
C LYS A 170 9.72 9.30 14.04
N ASN A 171 10.09 10.22 13.14
CA ASN A 171 10.66 11.51 13.52
C ASN A 171 9.59 12.52 13.95
N ASN A 172 8.37 12.39 13.45
CA ASN A 172 7.30 13.37 13.66
C ASN A 172 5.93 12.72 13.91
N ASP A 173 5.89 11.40 14.13
CA ASP A 173 4.68 10.65 14.42
C ASP A 173 3.57 10.79 13.36
N THR A 174 3.94 11.04 12.10
CA THR A 174 2.98 11.03 11.00
C THR A 174 2.71 9.60 10.53
N ILE A 175 1.42 9.27 10.33
CA ILE A 175 0.98 7.99 9.79
C ILE A 175 0.68 8.14 8.30
N PHE A 176 1.18 7.18 7.53
CA PHE A 176 0.92 6.97 6.12
C PHE A 176 0.28 5.59 5.94
N TYR A 177 -0.31 5.37 4.77
CA TYR A 177 -0.90 4.09 4.42
C TYR A 177 -0.32 3.56 3.13
N SER A 178 -0.27 2.24 3.03
CA SER A 178 -0.04 1.57 1.76
C SER A 178 -1.06 0.47 1.56
N ASN A 179 -1.56 0.36 0.33
CA ASN A 179 -2.31 -0.81 -0.13
C ASN A 179 -1.40 -1.77 -0.91
N GLY A 180 -0.07 -1.63 -0.77
CA GLY A 180 0.92 -2.41 -1.52
C GLY A 180 0.96 -2.05 -3.00
N SER A 181 0.72 -0.79 -3.35
CA SER A 181 0.83 -0.34 -4.73
C SER A 181 2.21 0.23 -4.99
N TYR A 182 2.67 0.14 -6.24
CA TYR A 182 3.97 0.65 -6.67
C TYR A 182 3.81 1.51 -7.90
N ILE A 183 4.59 2.57 -7.97
CA ILE A 183 4.77 3.36 -9.17
C ILE A 183 6.12 2.95 -9.77
N ILE A 184 6.12 2.53 -11.02
CA ILE A 184 7.34 2.17 -11.75
C ILE A 184 7.51 3.02 -12.99
N LYS A 185 8.76 3.37 -13.31
CA LYS A 185 9.16 3.92 -14.61
C LYS A 185 10.02 2.90 -15.34
N TYR A 186 9.82 2.73 -16.64
CA TYR A 186 10.54 1.75 -17.45
C TYR A 186 11.27 2.39 -18.64
N LYS A 187 12.39 1.79 -19.06
CA LYS A 187 13.17 2.27 -20.22
C LYS A 187 12.49 1.90 -21.53
N ASN A 188 12.11 0.62 -21.61
CA ASN A 188 11.50 -0.04 -22.75
C ASN A 188 10.20 -0.72 -22.29
N GLN A 189 9.28 -0.90 -23.23
CA GLN A 189 8.01 -1.57 -22.96
C GLN A 189 8.26 -2.97 -22.39
N ILE A 190 7.51 -3.32 -21.34
CA ILE A 190 7.58 -4.66 -20.74
C ILE A 190 6.94 -5.63 -21.73
N GLY A 191 7.73 -6.58 -22.24
CA GLY A 191 7.29 -7.53 -23.27
C GLY A 191 6.22 -8.49 -22.77
N ASP A 192 6.64 -9.55 -22.06
CA ASP A 192 5.69 -10.50 -21.48
C ASP A 192 5.15 -9.98 -20.14
N ILE A 193 4.00 -9.32 -20.24
CA ILE A 193 3.25 -8.75 -19.12
C ILE A 193 2.88 -9.82 -18.09
N GLN A 194 2.47 -11.01 -18.54
CA GLN A 194 1.99 -12.06 -17.64
C GLN A 194 3.15 -12.67 -16.85
N TYR A 195 4.26 -12.92 -17.55
CA TYR A 195 5.51 -13.33 -16.91
C TYR A 195 5.97 -12.28 -15.89
N PHE A 196 5.99 -10.99 -16.25
CA PHE A 196 6.37 -9.91 -15.36
C PHE A 196 5.52 -9.89 -14.08
N GLN A 197 4.19 -9.90 -14.22
CA GLN A 197 3.26 -9.92 -13.08
C GLN A 197 3.47 -11.12 -12.16
N ASN A 198 3.77 -12.29 -12.72
CA ASN A 198 4.02 -13.51 -11.95
C ASN A 198 5.38 -13.48 -11.26
N ALA A 199 6.44 -13.12 -11.97
CA ALA A 199 7.80 -13.05 -11.43
C ALA A 199 7.93 -12.07 -10.25
N TYR A 200 7.20 -10.96 -10.30
CA TYR A 200 7.24 -9.94 -9.24
C TYR A 200 6.05 -10.01 -8.27
N HIS A 201 5.17 -11.02 -8.37
CA HIS A 201 3.99 -11.15 -7.50
C HIS A 201 3.12 -9.88 -7.46
N VAL A 202 2.92 -9.24 -8.62
CA VAL A 202 2.13 -8.02 -8.78
C VAL A 202 1.01 -8.20 -9.81
N LYS A 203 0.06 -7.27 -9.80
CA LYS A 203 -0.91 -7.02 -10.87
C LYS A 203 -0.69 -5.62 -11.40
N ILE A 204 -0.74 -5.42 -12.72
CA ILE A 204 -0.78 -4.08 -13.32
C ILE A 204 -2.19 -3.56 -13.17
N ILE A 205 -2.32 -2.42 -12.52
CA ILE A 205 -3.59 -1.72 -12.31
C ILE A 205 -3.81 -0.70 -13.42
N LYS A 206 -2.74 -0.02 -13.82
CA LYS A 206 -2.78 1.00 -14.88
C LYS A 206 -1.44 1.09 -15.58
N ASN A 207 -1.47 1.31 -16.88
CA ASN A 207 -0.30 1.53 -17.72
C ASN A 207 -0.41 2.91 -18.37
N PHE A 208 0.70 3.64 -18.41
CA PHE A 208 0.85 4.96 -19.01
C PHE A 208 1.98 4.88 -20.04
N PRO A 209 1.67 4.45 -21.28
CA PRO A 209 2.69 4.15 -22.29
C PRO A 209 3.56 5.36 -22.62
N ASP A 210 2.93 6.52 -22.77
CA ASP A 210 3.56 7.78 -23.18
C ASP A 210 4.57 8.27 -22.14
N ASP A 211 4.22 8.14 -20.85
CA ASP A 211 5.10 8.51 -19.73
C ASP A 211 6.07 7.40 -19.35
N LYS A 212 5.99 6.24 -20.03
CA LYS A 212 6.70 5.00 -19.68
C LYS A 212 6.56 4.64 -18.21
N MET A 213 5.34 4.71 -17.69
CA MET A 213 5.04 4.39 -16.28
C MET A 213 3.98 3.32 -16.14
N MET A 214 4.03 2.57 -15.05
CA MET A 214 2.94 1.68 -14.64
C MET A 214 2.64 1.82 -13.16
N PHE A 215 1.36 1.65 -12.85
CA PHE A 215 0.88 1.46 -11.50
C PHE A 215 0.64 -0.02 -11.26
N LEU A 216 1.36 -0.58 -10.29
CA LEU A 216 1.31 -2.00 -9.93
C LEU A 216 0.68 -2.15 -8.55
N ARG A 217 0.12 -3.32 -8.27
CA ARG A 217 -0.36 -3.72 -6.94
C ARG A 217 0.16 -5.09 -6.58
N ALA A 218 0.73 -5.23 -5.38
CA ALA A 218 1.11 -6.53 -4.84
C ALA A 218 -0.10 -7.47 -4.77
N LYS A 219 0.13 -8.74 -5.09
CA LYS A 219 -0.86 -9.80 -4.84
C LYS A 219 -1.02 -10.00 -3.33
N LYS A 220 -2.15 -10.58 -2.92
CA LYS A 220 -2.41 -10.92 -1.51
C LYS A 220 -1.36 -11.91 -1.00
N ASN A 221 -1.05 -11.83 0.29
CA ASN A 221 -0.03 -12.62 0.99
C ASN A 221 1.40 -12.42 0.45
N SER A 222 1.67 -11.29 -0.20
CA SER A 222 3.02 -10.97 -0.71
C SER A 222 3.84 -10.19 0.31
N ASN A 223 5.17 -10.27 0.14
CA ASN A 223 6.14 -9.48 0.87
C ASN A 223 6.52 -8.21 0.09
N LEU A 224 6.14 -7.03 0.61
CA LEU A 224 6.35 -5.76 -0.08
C LEU A 224 7.82 -5.39 -0.24
N LEU A 225 8.65 -5.67 0.76
CA LEU A 225 10.07 -5.34 0.67
C LEU A 225 10.79 -6.23 -0.34
N GLU A 226 10.39 -7.48 -0.44
CA GLU A 226 10.93 -8.40 -1.43
C GLU A 226 10.53 -8.00 -2.85
N ILE A 227 9.26 -7.65 -3.07
CA ILE A 227 8.80 -7.10 -4.36
C ILE A 227 9.60 -5.84 -4.71
N LEU A 228 9.71 -4.88 -3.78
CA LEU A 228 10.45 -3.63 -4.00
C LEU A 228 11.92 -3.90 -4.36
N LYS A 229 12.57 -4.82 -3.64
CA LYS A 229 13.96 -5.22 -3.89
C LYS A 229 14.10 -5.85 -5.27
N ASN A 230 13.25 -6.82 -5.61
CA ASN A 230 13.33 -7.56 -6.87
C ASN A 230 13.04 -6.65 -8.08
N LEU A 231 12.06 -5.75 -7.97
CA LEU A 231 11.79 -4.75 -9.00
C LEU A 231 12.98 -3.80 -9.18
N LYS A 232 13.59 -3.32 -8.10
CA LYS A 232 14.78 -2.44 -8.18
C LYS A 232 16.01 -3.08 -8.82
N LEU A 233 16.08 -4.42 -8.82
CA LEU A 233 17.15 -5.17 -9.50
C LEU A 233 16.89 -5.35 -11.00
N ASN A 234 15.69 -5.05 -11.49
CA ASN A 234 15.38 -5.17 -12.92
C ASN A 234 15.99 -4.01 -13.71
N SER A 235 16.95 -4.32 -14.59
CA SER A 235 17.68 -3.34 -15.42
C SER A 235 16.81 -2.58 -16.44
N SER A 236 15.62 -3.10 -16.75
CA SER A 236 14.64 -2.46 -17.64
C SER A 236 13.83 -1.38 -16.94
N LEU A 237 13.85 -1.33 -15.60
CA LEU A 237 13.20 -0.31 -14.81
C LEU A 237 14.18 0.84 -14.51
N VAL A 238 13.65 2.06 -14.53
CA VAL A 238 14.38 3.29 -14.19
C VAL A 238 14.20 3.60 -12.72
N SER A 239 12.96 3.55 -12.24
CA SER A 239 12.63 3.79 -10.84
C SER A 239 11.47 2.90 -10.40
N VAL A 240 11.46 2.61 -9.09
CA VAL A 240 10.45 1.80 -8.42
C VAL A 240 10.23 2.42 -7.04
N GLU A 241 9.01 2.86 -6.81
CA GLU A 241 8.61 3.51 -5.56
C GLU A 241 7.37 2.80 -5.01
N LEU A 242 7.37 2.53 -3.70
CA LEU A 242 6.18 2.08 -3.01
C LEU A 242 5.27 3.29 -2.80
N ASP A 243 4.04 3.18 -3.25
CA ASP A 243 3.04 4.21 -3.10
C ASP A 243 2.56 4.30 -1.64
N LEU A 244 2.63 5.51 -1.10
CA LEU A 244 2.26 5.85 0.27
C LEU A 244 1.23 6.97 0.23
N ASP A 245 0.02 6.65 0.68
CA ASP A 245 -1.05 7.63 0.84
C ASP A 245 -0.92 8.31 2.21
N ILE A 246 -1.19 9.61 2.25
CA ILE A 246 -1.47 10.32 3.50
C ILE A 246 -2.96 10.08 3.82
N PRO A 247 -3.36 9.88 5.09
CA PRO A 247 -4.76 10.08 5.47
C PRO A 247 -5.23 11.40 4.89
N SER A 248 -6.22 11.36 4.00
CA SER A 248 -6.77 12.58 3.41
C SER A 248 -7.27 13.46 4.57
N GLU A 249 -6.52 14.50 4.91
CA GLU A 249 -7.15 15.74 5.35
C GLU A 249 -8.04 16.10 4.17
N LYS A 250 -9.36 16.01 4.36
CA LYS A 250 -10.26 16.45 3.31
C LYS A 250 -9.84 17.85 2.89
N GLU A 251 -9.73 18.03 1.58
CA GLU A 251 -9.96 19.29 0.88
C GLU A 251 -10.87 20.18 1.74
N ILE A 252 -10.27 21.18 2.38
CA ILE A 252 -10.97 22.29 3.03
C ILE A 252 -11.21 23.33 1.95
#